data_AF-A0A7C5CMU9-F1
#
_entry.id   AF-A0A7C5CMU9-F1
#
_cell.length_a   1.000
_cell.length_b   1.000
_cell.length_c   1.000
_cell.angle_alpha   90.00
_cell.angle_beta   90.00
_cell.angle_gamma   90.00
#
_symmetry.space_group_name_H-M   'P 1'
#
loop_
_entity.id
_entity.type
_entity.pdbx_description
1 polymer ?
#
loop_
_entity_poly.entity_id
_entity_poly.type
_entity_poly.pdbx_seq_one_letter_code
_entity_poly.pdbx_strand_id
1 'polypeptide(L)' 'MMTYIVRRVLYAIPILIGVNILTFVLFFVINSPDDMARMNLGMKRVTPEAVENWKRERGYDRPLLYNEKAQGTAKL' A
#
# COMPACT_ATOMS: atom_id res chain seq x y z
N MET A 1 -21.06 31.87 -7.06
CA MET A 1 -20.72 30.51 -7.56
C MET A 1 -19.22 30.21 -7.52
N MET A 2 -18.33 31.06 -8.05
CA MET A 2 -16.87 30.83 -8.02
C MET A 2 -16.30 30.55 -6.61
N THR A 3 -16.65 31.38 -5.62
CA THR A 3 -16.21 31.21 -4.23
C THR A 3 -16.70 29.90 -3.59
N TYR A 4 -17.89 29.44 -3.99
CA TYR A 4 -18.44 28.17 -3.52
C TYR A 4 -17.67 26.98 -4.10
N ILE A 5 -17.35 27.03 -5.40
CA ILE A 5 -16.54 26.01 -6.08
C ILE A 5 -15.16 25.93 -5.44
N VAL A 6 -14.50 27.07 -5.20
CA VAL A 6 -13.17 27.11 -4.56
C VAL A 6 -13.20 26.49 -3.16
N ARG A 7 -14.17 26.85 -2.32
CA ARG A 7 -14.34 26.20 -0.99
C ARG A 7 -14.54 24.69 -1.11
N ARG A 8 -15.36 24.25 -2.07
CA ARG A 8 -15.65 22.83 -2.28
C ARG A 8 -14.41 22.03 -2.71
N VAL A 9 -13.57 22.60 -3.59
CA VAL A 9 -12.31 21.98 -4.01
C VAL A 9 -11.32 21.92 -2.85
N LEU A 10 -11.20 22.99 -2.06
CA LEU A 10 -10.33 23.01 -0.89
C LEU A 10 -10.73 21.96 0.17
N TYR A 11 -12.03 21.69 0.35
CA TYR A 11 -12.49 20.60 1.22
C TYR A 11 -12.26 19.21 0.60
N ALA A 12 -12.22 19.09 -0.73
CA ALA A 12 -11.98 17.81 -1.38
C ALA A 12 -10.53 17.32 -1.17
N ILE A 13 -9.55 18.22 -1.11
CA ILE A 13 -8.14 17.87 -0.90
C ILE A 13 -7.92 17.02 0.37
N PRO A 14 -8.29 17.47 1.58
CA PRO A 14 -8.10 16.68 2.79
C PRO A 14 -8.93 15.39 2.79
N ILE A 15 -10.12 15.39 2.17
CA ILE A 15 -10.93 14.18 2.03
C ILE A 15 -10.22 13.14 1.15
N LEU A 16 -9.69 13.55 0.00
CA LEU A 16 -8.97 12.66 -0.92
C LEU A 16 -7.70 12.11 -0.27
N ILE A 17 -6.97 12.92 0.48
CA ILE A 17 -5.82 12.48 1.27
C ILE A 17 -6.29 11.46 2.32
N GLY A 18 -7.34 11.76 3.08
CA GLY A 18 -7.87 10.87 4.11
C GLY A 18 -8.32 9.51 3.55
N VAL A 19 -9.02 9.49 2.41
CA VAL A 19 -9.45 8.26 1.74
C VAL A 19 -8.24 7.47 1.23
N ASN A 20 -7.24 8.12 0.64
CA ASN A 20 -6.02 7.43 0.21
C ASN A 20 -5.24 6.85 1.39
N ILE A 21 -5.08 7.59 2.48
CA ILE A 21 -4.46 7.08 3.71
C ILE A 21 -5.25 5.89 4.26
N LEU A 22 -6.58 6.00 4.32
CA LEU A 22 -7.43 4.92 4.81
C LEU A 22 -7.29 3.66 3.94
N THR A 23 -7.35 3.81 2.61
CA THR A 23 -7.13 2.68 1.70
C THR A 23 -5.73 2.09 1.88
N PHE A 24 -4.69 2.90 1.99
CA PHE A 24 -3.34 2.43 2.29
C PHE A 24 -3.28 1.62 3.59
N VAL A 25 -3.87 2.12 4.68
CA VAL A 25 -3.90 1.42 5.96
C VAL A 25 -4.67 0.09 5.85
N LEU A 26 -5.85 0.10 5.22
CA LEU A 26 -6.64 -1.12 5.04
C LEU A 26 -5.87 -2.18 4.23
N PHE A 27 -5.18 -1.79 3.16
CA PHE A 27 -4.54 -2.73 2.24
C PHE A 27 -3.12 -3.12 2.62
N PHE A 28 -2.36 -2.26 3.29
CA PHE A 28 -0.95 -2.51 3.61
C PHE A 28 -0.68 -2.74 5.09
N VAL A 29 -1.49 -2.16 5.99
CA VAL A 29 -1.32 -2.34 7.44
C VAL A 29 -2.19 -3.48 7.94
N ILE A 30 -3.49 -3.46 7.60
CA ILE A 30 -4.45 -4.47 8.10
C ILE A 30 -4.38 -5.76 7.27
N ASN A 31 -4.39 -5.67 5.94
CA ASN A 31 -4.17 -6.82 5.07
C ASN A 31 -2.67 -7.00 4.83
N SER A 32 -1.94 -7.50 5.82
CA SER A 32 -0.48 -7.64 5.68
C SER A 32 -0.11 -8.49 4.45
N PRO A 33 1.00 -8.19 3.76
CA PRO A 33 1.47 -8.97 2.60
C PRO A 33 1.65 -10.46 2.91
N ASP A 34 1.94 -10.80 4.17
CA ASP A 34 2.06 -12.18 4.65
C ASP A 34 0.71 -12.93 4.66
N ASP A 35 -0.40 -12.23 4.93
CA ASP A 35 -1.75 -12.81 4.83
C ASP A 35 -2.12 -13.04 3.37
N MET A 36 -1.81 -12.08 2.49
CA MET A 36 -2.01 -12.22 1.05
C MET A 36 -1.19 -13.39 0.47
N ALA A 37 0.06 -13.54 0.90
CA ALA A 37 0.91 -14.65 0.48
C ALA A 37 0.33 -16.00 0.93
N ARG A 38 -0.12 -16.12 2.18
CA ARG A 38 -0.73 -17.34 2.71
C ARG A 38 -2.06 -17.70 2.03
N MET A 39 -2.85 -16.69 1.68
CA MET A 39 -4.09 -16.89 0.91
C MET A 39 -3.80 -17.37 -0.51
N ASN A 40 -2.78 -16.83 -1.18
CA ASN A 40 -2.42 -17.20 -2.55
C ASN A 40 -1.67 -18.54 -2.66
N LEU A 41 -0.79 -18.85 -1.71
CA LEU A 41 0.01 -20.08 -1.70
C LEU A 41 -0.75 -21.30 -1.14
N GLY A 42 -1.96 -21.09 -0.61
CA GLY A 42 -2.81 -22.12 -0.06
C GLY A 42 -2.52 -22.43 1.41
N MET A 43 -3.56 -22.41 2.25
CA MET A 43 -3.49 -22.49 3.71
C MET A 43 -2.83 -23.76 4.30
N LYS A 44 -2.53 -24.79 3.50
CA LYS A 44 -1.94 -26.04 3.96
C LYS A 44 -0.45 -26.09 3.60
N ARG A 45 0.40 -25.76 4.58
CA ARG A 45 1.87 -25.87 4.56
C ARG A 45 2.60 -24.83 3.70
N VAL A 46 2.27 -23.56 3.91
CA VAL A 46 3.14 -22.48 3.41
C VAL A 46 4.39 -22.42 4.29
N THR A 47 5.56 -22.70 3.71
CA THR A 47 6.84 -22.49 4.39
C THR A 47 7.15 -20.99 4.45
N PRO A 48 7.84 -20.49 5.49
CA PRO A 48 8.25 -19.09 5.56
C PRO A 48 9.02 -18.63 4.31
N GLU A 49 9.85 -19.52 3.76
CA GLU A 49 10.63 -19.29 2.54
C GLU A 49 9.74 -19.08 1.29
N ALA A 50 8.62 -19.80 1.19
CA ALA A 50 7.66 -19.61 0.10
C ALA A 50 6.94 -18.25 0.20
N VAL A 51 6.63 -17.79 1.42
CA VAL A 51 6.08 -16.44 1.65
C VAL A 51 7.08 -15.37 1.23
N GLU A 52 8.34 -15.50 1.63
CA GLU A 52 9.38 -14.54 1.24
C GLU A 52 9.63 -14.52 -0.27
N ASN A 53 9.67 -15.68 -0.93
CA ASN A 53 9.79 -15.76 -2.38
C ASN A 53 8.62 -15.08 -3.08
N TRP A 54 7.38 -15.35 -2.65
CA TRP A 54 6.19 -14.70 -3.20
C TRP A 54 6.20 -13.18 -3.00
N LYS A 55 6.64 -12.70 -1.82
CA LYS A 55 6.80 -11.27 -1.55
C LYS A 55 7.87 -10.64 -2.44
N ARG A 56 9.02 -11.30 -2.64
CA ARG A 56 10.09 -10.80 -3.50
C ARG A 56 9.66 -10.72 -4.97
N GLU A 57 9.05 -11.78 -5.49
CA GLU A 57 8.56 -11.83 -6.88
C GLU A 57 7.52 -10.75 -7.17
N ARG A 58 6.67 -10.43 -6.19
CA ARG A 58 5.65 -9.39 -6.32
C ARG A 58 6.07 -8.02 -5.82
N GLY A 59 7.30 -7.87 -5.32
CA GLY A 59 7.84 -6.60 -4.81
C GLY A 59 7.24 -6.14 -3.47
N TYR A 60 6.55 -7.01 -2.75
CA TYR A 60 6.06 -6.77 -1.37
C TYR A 60 7.17 -6.87 -0.31
N ASP A 61 8.41 -7.20 -0.70
CA ASP A 61 9.58 -7.12 0.20
C ASP A 61 10.10 -5.69 0.37
N ARG A 62 9.60 -4.74 -0.44
CA ARG A 62 10.07 -3.37 -0.44
C ARG A 62 9.45 -2.58 0.71
N PRO A 63 10.20 -1.63 1.29
CA PRO A 63 9.68 -0.75 2.33
C PRO A 63 8.47 0.04 1.82
N LEU A 64 7.39 0.02 2.59
CA LEU A 64 6.07 0.59 2.23
C LEU A 64 6.08 2.10 2.00
N LEU A 65 7.08 2.82 2.53
CA LEU A 65 7.12 4.28 2.57
C LEU A 65 8.38 4.89 1.95
N TYR A 66 9.50 4.17 1.94
CA TYR A 66 10.77 4.74 1.46
C TYR A 66 11.76 3.66 1.05
N ASN A 67 12.05 3.57 -0.25
CA ASN A 67 12.99 2.61 -0.81
C ASN A 67 14.38 3.24 -0.97
N GLU A 68 15.20 3.15 0.08
CA GLU A 68 16.57 3.67 0.09
C GLU A 68 17.44 3.18 -1.07
N LYS A 69 17.18 1.98 -1.58
CA LYS A 69 17.96 1.33 -2.65
C LYS A 69 17.52 1.75 -4.07
N ALA A 70 16.37 2.41 -4.23
CA ALA A 70 15.94 2.93 -5.52
C ALA A 70 16.58 4.30 -5.79
N GLN A 71 16.69 4.73 -7.05
CA GLN A 71 17.17 6.07 -7.40
C GLN A 71 16.03 6.93 -7.97
N GLY A 72 16.06 8.24 -7.68
CA GLY A 72 15.09 9.19 -8.20
C GLY A 72 13.70 9.10 -7.55
N THR A 73 12.64 9.31 -8.32
CA THR A 73 11.24 9.24 -7.86
C THR A 73 10.81 7.83 -7.46
N ALA A 74 11.62 6.81 -7.74
CA ALA A 74 11.37 5.43 -7.31
C ALA A 74 11.72 5.18 -5.82
N LYS A 75 12.26 6.18 -5.12
CA LYS A 75 12.52 6.15 -3.66
C LYS A 75 11.26 6.37 -2.82
N LEU A 76 10.29 7.09 -3.36
CA LEU A 76 8.98 7.39 -2.75
C LEU A 76 7.93 6.47 -3.37
#